data_AF-A0A931KGA5-F1
#
_entry.id   AF-A0A931KGA5-F1
#
_cell.length_a   1.000
_cell.length_b   1.000
_cell.length_c   1.000
_cell.angle_alpha   90.00
_cell.angle_beta   90.00
_cell.angle_gamma   90.00
#
_symmetry.space_group_name_H-M   'P 1'
#
loop_
_entity.id
_entity.type
_entity.pdbx_description
1 polymer ?
#
loop_
_entity_poly.entity_id
_entity_poly.type
_entity_poly.pdbx_seq_one_letter_code
_entity_poly.pdbx_strand_id
1 'polypeptide(L)'
;MMSTALANAVNGNGAKTPPELAAKIQMIKAMYGELGNAIPPAIQKTLTPDRMARLAVTAMRQVRNLDQCTFASLAGALMVAAQLGLEPCTPLGHCYLIPRKNGRTGQFEATFQLGYQGMLELAYRTETIKSVTAKAVHANDEFLYEEGLDDKLVHRPYLGGDRGRVVAYYAVIKFTNGGHAFDVMSFGDMVQHMERFAPTDYKSGKVTGPWATDFDEMAKKTMIRRLFKMMRKSTDIIAKATLYDERVIDRDTATSELRPQFEEPRAAPQIESGLPEVPEFVDIEPETEPKVAEEPETPAETARPAVKAVKRAPKKKAPTQPAGDSAPKPSPLAESVKQIEEWCSETVAKHEAEGLPDLADKTYLLQRVYEVMVRMGILQTGLTGFYTQANAIAKVGIEAGYDVRSYLEEANGVVREEYLGVPEESEPEAQEQPEPAAKPAKKSETAAEKMAAIEKWFEAAAEEFGNQGHRSLVMPSAAVAAVYSLAHKAGLILGAGQANGYRTRLLEITEIPGSSHDVIQKLKPFCKELLAELESPEPGSDG
;
A
#
# COMPACT_ATOMS: atom_id res chain seq x y z
N MET A 1 -21.22 -39.48 24.03
CA MET A 1 -19.89 -39.91 24.53
C MET A 1 -18.84 -38.88 24.09
N MET A 2 -17.65 -38.85 24.67
CA MET A 2 -16.56 -37.99 24.17
C MET A 2 -16.06 -38.49 22.80
N SER A 3 -15.71 -37.58 21.90
CA SER A 3 -14.86 -37.93 20.75
C SER A 3 -13.42 -38.12 21.22
N THR A 4 -12.82 -39.27 20.89
CA THR A 4 -11.40 -39.58 21.19
C THR A 4 -10.45 -38.51 20.64
N ALA A 5 -10.83 -37.86 19.52
CA ALA A 5 -10.08 -36.76 18.92
C ALA A 5 -9.96 -35.52 19.82
N LEU A 6 -10.93 -35.26 20.72
CA LEU A 6 -10.83 -34.15 21.68
C LEU A 6 -9.77 -34.43 22.75
N ALA A 7 -9.71 -35.67 23.28
CA ALA A 7 -8.68 -36.06 24.23
C ALA A 7 -7.28 -35.95 23.61
N ASN A 8 -7.14 -36.39 22.35
CA ASN A 8 -5.89 -36.29 21.60
C ASN A 8 -5.51 -34.82 21.31
N ALA A 9 -6.47 -33.94 21.00
CA ALA A 9 -6.21 -32.50 20.84
C ALA A 9 -5.71 -31.82 22.13
N VAL A 10 -6.15 -32.29 23.30
CA VAL A 10 -5.67 -31.80 24.62
C VAL A 10 -4.27 -32.32 24.94
N ASN A 11 -3.93 -33.53 24.51
CA ASN A 11 -2.65 -34.20 24.83
C ASN A 11 -1.58 -34.10 23.71
N GLY A 12 -1.93 -33.53 22.55
CA GLY A 12 -1.02 -33.43 21.40
C GLY A 12 0.29 -32.72 21.73
N ASN A 13 1.40 -33.38 21.37
CA ASN A 13 2.82 -33.07 21.60
C ASN A 13 3.48 -33.64 22.87
N GLY A 14 2.79 -34.41 23.72
CA GLY A 14 3.41 -35.19 24.81
C GLY A 14 3.97 -34.37 26.00
N ALA A 15 4.13 -33.07 25.84
CA ALA A 15 4.33 -32.15 26.96
C ALA A 15 3.09 -32.10 27.85
N LYS A 16 3.28 -32.06 29.17
CA LYS A 16 2.17 -31.90 30.13
C LYS A 16 1.48 -30.56 29.90
N THR A 17 0.17 -30.58 29.64
CA THR A 17 -0.64 -29.37 29.47
C THR A 17 -0.56 -28.49 30.73
N PRO A 18 -0.30 -27.18 30.63
CA PRO A 18 -0.26 -26.31 31.81
C PRO A 18 -1.57 -26.37 32.62
N PRO A 19 -1.53 -26.34 33.97
CA PRO A 19 -2.72 -26.50 34.80
C PRO A 19 -3.84 -25.50 34.49
N GLU A 20 -3.48 -24.24 34.22
CA GLU A 20 -4.44 -23.18 33.86
C GLU A 20 -5.11 -23.44 32.50
N LEU A 21 -4.33 -23.91 31.51
CA LEU A 21 -4.87 -24.29 30.20
C LEU A 21 -5.77 -25.53 30.32
N ALA A 22 -5.41 -26.51 31.17
CA ALA A 22 -6.25 -27.66 31.47
C ALA A 22 -7.57 -27.26 32.15
N ALA A 23 -7.55 -26.28 33.06
CA ALA A 23 -8.75 -25.72 33.69
C ALA A 23 -9.64 -25.00 32.65
N LYS A 24 -9.07 -24.14 31.79
CA LYS A 24 -9.83 -23.46 30.71
C LYS A 24 -10.41 -24.48 29.71
N ILE A 25 -9.69 -25.57 29.42
CA ILE A 25 -10.19 -26.71 28.63
C ILE A 25 -11.38 -27.41 29.32
N GLN A 26 -11.37 -27.58 30.65
CA GLN A 26 -12.54 -28.12 31.38
C GLN A 26 -13.73 -27.15 31.36
N MET A 27 -13.49 -25.85 31.49
CA MET A 27 -14.55 -24.84 31.41
C MET A 27 -15.19 -24.78 30.02
N ILE A 28 -14.39 -24.84 28.93
CA ILE A 28 -14.91 -24.97 27.56
C ILE A 28 -15.72 -26.27 27.38
N LYS A 29 -15.33 -27.38 28.05
CA LYS A 29 -16.12 -28.63 28.05
C LYS A 29 -17.47 -28.47 28.76
N ALA A 30 -17.56 -27.68 29.83
CA ALA A 30 -18.84 -27.37 30.48
C ALA A 30 -19.79 -26.59 29.54
N MET A 31 -19.26 -25.70 28.70
CA MET A 31 -20.03 -24.94 27.71
C MET A 31 -20.59 -25.77 26.54
N TYR A 32 -20.43 -27.11 26.48
CA TYR A 32 -20.89 -27.90 25.32
C TYR A 32 -22.41 -27.76 25.04
N GLY A 33 -23.23 -27.63 26.08
CA GLY A 33 -24.68 -27.38 25.91
C GLY A 33 -24.97 -25.98 25.38
N GLU A 34 -24.28 -24.96 25.90
CA GLU A 34 -24.40 -23.57 25.45
C GLU A 34 -23.93 -23.41 24.00
N LEU A 35 -22.82 -24.05 23.63
CA LEU A 35 -22.33 -24.14 22.25
C LEU A 35 -23.36 -24.81 21.33
N GLY A 36 -24.00 -25.89 21.77
CA GLY A 36 -25.08 -26.55 21.02
C GLY A 36 -26.29 -25.65 20.78
N ASN A 37 -26.71 -24.92 21.81
CA ASN A 37 -27.83 -23.98 21.72
C ASN A 37 -27.49 -22.71 20.91
N ALA A 38 -26.21 -22.30 20.88
CA ALA A 38 -25.75 -21.14 20.14
C ALA A 38 -25.59 -21.38 18.64
N ILE A 39 -25.15 -22.57 18.20
CA ILE A 39 -24.89 -22.85 16.78
C ILE A 39 -26.21 -22.90 15.99
N PRO A 40 -26.38 -22.12 14.89
CA PRO A 40 -27.57 -22.16 14.04
C PRO A 40 -27.93 -23.57 13.55
N PRO A 41 -29.18 -24.04 13.71
CA PRO A 41 -29.58 -25.42 13.40
C PRO A 41 -29.23 -25.91 11.98
N ALA A 42 -29.27 -25.02 10.99
CA ALA A 42 -28.89 -25.33 9.61
C ALA A 42 -27.44 -25.82 9.45
N ILE A 43 -26.54 -25.44 10.38
CA ILE A 43 -25.08 -25.63 10.27
C ILE A 43 -24.56 -26.65 11.31
N GLN A 44 -25.37 -27.06 12.29
CA GLN A 44 -24.99 -28.01 13.35
C GLN A 44 -24.44 -29.36 12.84
N LYS A 45 -24.79 -29.76 11.60
CA LYS A 45 -24.22 -30.95 10.94
C LYS A 45 -22.74 -30.80 10.57
N THR A 46 -22.33 -29.59 10.19
CA THR A 46 -20.96 -29.27 9.74
C THR A 46 -20.11 -28.74 10.90
N LEU A 47 -20.72 -27.88 11.73
CA LEU A 47 -20.11 -27.25 12.89
C LEU A 47 -20.76 -27.78 14.16
N THR A 48 -20.18 -28.82 14.76
CA THR A 48 -20.65 -29.37 16.03
C THR A 48 -20.05 -28.62 17.23
N PRO A 49 -20.67 -28.66 18.43
CA PRO A 49 -20.07 -28.12 19.66
C PRO A 49 -18.68 -28.69 19.96
N ASP A 50 -18.49 -29.98 19.67
CA ASP A 50 -17.22 -30.69 19.81
C ASP A 50 -16.14 -30.23 18.81
N ARG A 51 -16.56 -29.81 17.60
CA ARG A 51 -15.68 -29.13 16.63
C ARG A 51 -15.32 -27.73 17.12
N MET A 52 -16.29 -26.94 17.58
CA MET A 52 -16.03 -25.60 18.14
C MET A 52 -15.11 -25.63 19.36
N ALA A 53 -15.29 -26.59 20.27
CA ALA A 53 -14.40 -26.78 21.41
C ALA A 53 -12.97 -27.16 20.98
N ARG A 54 -12.79 -28.07 20.00
CA ARG A 54 -11.47 -28.33 19.40
C ARG A 54 -10.85 -27.07 18.81
N LEU A 55 -11.61 -26.29 18.04
CA LEU A 55 -11.12 -25.05 17.42
C LEU A 55 -10.69 -24.01 18.46
N ALA A 56 -11.44 -23.87 19.57
CA ALA A 56 -11.04 -23.00 20.68
C ALA A 56 -9.73 -23.45 21.35
N VAL A 57 -9.53 -24.77 21.53
CA VAL A 57 -8.29 -25.32 22.10
C VAL A 57 -7.10 -25.16 21.15
N THR A 58 -7.31 -25.33 19.85
CA THR A 58 -6.30 -25.04 18.82
C THR A 58 -5.96 -23.55 18.77
N ALA A 59 -6.96 -22.67 18.82
CA ALA A 59 -6.77 -21.22 18.85
C ALA A 59 -5.93 -20.77 20.05
N MET A 60 -6.20 -21.27 21.26
CA MET A 60 -5.41 -20.98 22.46
C MET A 60 -3.93 -21.42 22.35
N ARG A 61 -3.60 -22.36 21.45
CA ARG A 61 -2.22 -22.80 21.18
C ARG A 61 -1.53 -22.00 20.07
N GLN A 62 -2.29 -21.50 19.10
CA GLN A 62 -1.76 -20.83 17.89
C GLN A 62 -1.75 -19.31 17.98
N VAL A 63 -2.62 -18.71 18.80
CA VAL A 63 -2.72 -17.25 18.97
C VAL A 63 -2.05 -16.86 20.28
N ARG A 64 -0.93 -16.15 20.17
CA ARG A 64 -0.13 -15.67 21.31
C ARG A 64 -1.00 -14.90 22.33
N ASN A 65 -0.89 -15.27 23.60
CA ASN A 65 -1.62 -14.71 24.76
C ASN A 65 -3.13 -15.03 24.82
N LEU A 66 -3.69 -15.85 23.91
CA LEU A 66 -5.11 -16.26 24.00
C LEU A 66 -5.34 -17.30 25.11
N ASP A 67 -4.30 -18.06 25.45
CA ASP A 67 -4.18 -18.87 26.66
C ASP A 67 -4.29 -18.04 27.95
N GLN A 68 -3.81 -16.79 27.94
CA GLN A 68 -3.81 -15.87 29.09
C GLN A 68 -5.13 -15.11 29.27
N CYS A 69 -6.00 -15.07 28.24
CA CYS A 69 -7.26 -14.33 28.31
C CYS A 69 -8.18 -14.79 29.47
N THR A 70 -8.96 -13.86 30.04
CA THR A 70 -10.00 -14.19 31.03
C THR A 70 -11.00 -15.18 30.45
N PHE A 71 -11.42 -16.19 31.24
CA PHE A 71 -12.35 -17.20 30.73
C PHE A 71 -13.66 -16.58 30.23
N ALA A 72 -14.20 -15.58 30.93
CA ALA A 72 -15.44 -14.90 30.53
C ALA A 72 -15.34 -14.21 29.16
N SER A 73 -14.20 -13.58 28.83
CA SER A 73 -14.01 -12.96 27.50
C SER A 73 -13.83 -14.01 26.40
N LEU A 74 -13.04 -15.07 26.67
CA LEU A 74 -12.86 -16.19 25.74
C LEU A 74 -14.19 -16.91 25.45
N ALA A 75 -14.97 -17.19 26.50
CA ALA A 75 -16.31 -17.75 26.43
C ALA A 75 -17.25 -16.86 25.59
N GLY A 76 -17.29 -15.56 25.89
CA GLY A 76 -18.12 -14.59 25.16
C GLY A 76 -17.76 -14.51 23.67
N ALA A 77 -16.48 -14.41 23.34
CA ALA A 77 -16.02 -14.34 21.95
C ALA A 77 -16.26 -15.67 21.19
N LEU A 78 -16.14 -16.82 21.86
CA LEU A 78 -16.47 -18.13 21.29
C LEU A 78 -17.99 -18.31 21.10
N MET A 79 -18.82 -17.80 22.01
CA MET A 79 -20.28 -17.75 21.87
C MET A 79 -20.70 -16.92 20.66
N VAL A 80 -20.05 -15.78 20.39
CA VAL A 80 -20.32 -14.99 19.17
C VAL A 80 -19.96 -15.77 17.91
N ALA A 81 -18.80 -16.43 17.86
CA ALA A 81 -18.43 -17.28 16.74
C ALA A 81 -19.43 -18.43 16.52
N ALA A 82 -19.92 -19.05 17.60
CA ALA A 82 -20.95 -20.08 17.57
C ALA A 82 -22.29 -19.54 17.03
N GLN A 83 -22.78 -18.41 17.55
CA GLN A 83 -24.03 -17.75 17.11
C GLN A 83 -24.05 -17.38 15.63
N LEU A 84 -22.88 -17.06 15.06
CA LEU A 84 -22.72 -16.77 13.63
C LEU A 84 -22.46 -18.02 12.79
N GLY A 85 -22.29 -19.21 13.40
CA GLY A 85 -21.91 -20.43 12.71
C GLY A 85 -20.57 -20.30 11.98
N LEU A 86 -19.58 -19.64 12.60
CA LEU A 86 -18.27 -19.36 12.03
C LEU A 86 -17.15 -20.08 12.79
N GLU A 87 -16.09 -20.42 12.08
CA GLU A 87 -14.94 -21.12 12.65
C GLU A 87 -13.87 -20.14 13.17
N PRO A 88 -13.54 -20.16 14.47
CA PRO A 88 -12.50 -19.30 15.01
C PRO A 88 -11.10 -19.79 14.62
N CYS A 89 -10.27 -18.87 14.15
CA CYS A 89 -8.83 -19.04 13.98
C CYS A 89 -8.39 -20.17 13.03
N THR A 90 -9.23 -20.61 12.10
CA THR A 90 -8.86 -21.59 11.06
C THR A 90 -8.25 -20.92 9.82
N PRO A 91 -7.49 -21.66 8.97
CA PRO A 91 -6.99 -21.16 7.69
C PRO A 91 -8.07 -20.66 6.71
N LEU A 92 -9.34 -21.05 6.92
CA LEU A 92 -10.49 -20.51 6.18
C LEU A 92 -10.75 -19.03 6.48
N GLY A 93 -10.19 -18.47 7.55
CA GLY A 93 -10.26 -17.05 7.87
C GLY A 93 -11.66 -16.52 8.16
N HIS A 94 -12.56 -17.39 8.65
CA HIS A 94 -13.95 -17.07 8.95
C HIS A 94 -14.10 -16.03 10.07
N CYS A 95 -13.48 -16.26 11.23
CA CYS A 95 -13.38 -15.27 12.31
C CYS A 95 -12.12 -15.49 13.17
N TYR A 96 -11.80 -14.51 14.00
CA TYR A 96 -10.57 -14.48 14.79
C TYR A 96 -10.89 -14.18 16.26
N LEU A 97 -10.19 -14.84 17.17
CA LEU A 97 -10.22 -14.57 18.61
C LEU A 97 -8.91 -13.87 18.97
N ILE A 98 -8.99 -12.60 19.36
CA ILE A 98 -7.86 -11.67 19.43
C ILE A 98 -7.64 -11.20 20.87
N PRO A 99 -6.52 -11.58 21.51
CA PRO A 99 -6.14 -11.08 22.83
C PRO A 99 -5.81 -9.59 22.78
N ARG A 100 -6.56 -8.79 23.53
CA ARG A 100 -6.24 -7.37 23.79
C ARG A 100 -5.94 -7.20 25.27
N LYS A 101 -4.94 -6.37 25.59
CA LYS A 101 -4.63 -6.03 26.98
C LYS A 101 -5.54 -4.88 27.44
N ASN A 102 -6.40 -5.16 28.42
CA ASN A 102 -7.24 -4.15 29.05
C ASN A 102 -6.33 -3.21 29.87
N GLY A 103 -6.38 -1.91 29.58
CA GLY A 103 -5.54 -0.91 30.22
C GLY A 103 -5.91 -0.62 31.69
N ARG A 104 -7.17 -0.87 32.08
CA ARG A 104 -7.68 -0.61 33.44
C ARG A 104 -7.44 -1.80 34.38
N THR A 105 -7.54 -3.04 33.90
CA THR A 105 -7.33 -4.26 34.71
C THR A 105 -5.95 -4.89 34.54
N GLY A 106 -5.20 -4.51 33.49
CA GLY A 106 -3.92 -5.12 33.12
C GLY A 106 -4.01 -6.52 32.52
N GLN A 107 -5.19 -7.15 32.51
CA GLN A 107 -5.42 -8.52 32.06
C GLN A 107 -5.60 -8.59 30.53
N PHE A 108 -5.42 -9.79 29.96
CA PHE A 108 -5.81 -10.05 28.58
C PHE A 108 -7.28 -10.43 28.49
N GLU A 109 -7.96 -9.89 27.48
CA GLU A 109 -9.36 -10.18 27.16
C GLU A 109 -9.44 -10.60 25.69
N ALA A 110 -10.16 -11.69 25.42
CA ALA A 110 -10.36 -12.18 24.06
C ALA A 110 -11.48 -11.36 23.40
N THR A 111 -11.16 -10.73 22.27
CA THR A 111 -12.13 -10.02 21.43
C THR A 111 -12.44 -10.85 20.20
N PHE A 112 -13.72 -10.95 19.83
CA PHE A 112 -14.13 -11.49 18.54
C PHE A 112 -13.85 -10.46 17.46
N GLN A 113 -13.28 -10.88 16.33
CA GLN A 113 -13.25 -10.09 15.09
C GLN A 113 -13.73 -10.94 13.92
N LEU A 114 -14.65 -10.39 13.12
CA LEU A 114 -15.18 -11.06 11.95
C LEU A 114 -14.11 -11.12 10.85
N GLY A 115 -13.96 -12.25 10.17
CA GLY A 115 -13.07 -12.39 9.02
C GLY A 115 -13.77 -12.05 7.70
N TYR A 116 -12.99 -11.71 6.65
CA TYR A 116 -13.60 -11.33 5.37
C TYR A 116 -14.22 -12.53 4.65
N GLN A 117 -13.63 -13.72 4.76
CA GLN A 117 -14.28 -14.96 4.32
C GLN A 117 -15.53 -15.27 5.14
N GLY A 118 -15.54 -14.92 6.44
CA GLY A 118 -16.76 -14.97 7.26
C GLY A 118 -17.84 -14.00 6.80
N MET A 119 -17.48 -12.79 6.35
CA MET A 119 -18.43 -11.85 5.73
C MET A 119 -19.01 -12.39 4.43
N LEU A 120 -18.19 -13.02 3.58
CA LEU A 120 -18.62 -13.64 2.33
C LEU A 120 -19.53 -14.85 2.59
N GLU A 121 -19.14 -15.74 3.49
CA GLU A 121 -19.92 -16.90 3.95
C GLU A 121 -21.28 -16.46 4.54
N LEU A 122 -21.29 -15.45 5.41
CA LEU A 122 -22.54 -14.88 5.95
C LEU A 122 -23.40 -14.20 4.89
N ALA A 123 -22.79 -13.60 3.86
CA ALA A 123 -23.49 -12.99 2.73
C ALA A 123 -24.14 -14.03 1.81
N TYR A 124 -23.43 -15.10 1.44
CA TYR A 124 -24.00 -16.13 0.56
C TYR A 124 -25.11 -16.94 1.25
N ARG A 125 -25.03 -17.15 2.57
CA ARG A 125 -26.09 -17.78 3.38
C ARG A 125 -27.44 -17.05 3.39
N THR A 126 -27.55 -15.80 2.89
CA THR A 126 -28.84 -15.11 2.84
C THR A 126 -29.65 -15.39 1.59
N GLU A 127 -29.08 -16.05 0.57
CA GLU A 127 -29.67 -16.32 -0.76
C GLU A 127 -30.11 -15.07 -1.56
N THR A 128 -30.05 -13.88 -0.96
CA THR A 128 -30.27 -12.59 -1.61
C THR A 128 -29.08 -12.11 -2.43
N ILE A 129 -27.88 -12.67 -2.19
CA ILE A 129 -26.61 -12.23 -2.80
C ILE A 129 -26.14 -13.28 -3.81
N LYS A 130 -26.07 -12.87 -5.08
CA LYS A 130 -25.68 -13.70 -6.22
C LYS A 130 -24.16 -13.80 -6.40
N SER A 131 -23.45 -12.70 -6.14
CA SER A 131 -21.99 -12.63 -6.26
C SER A 131 -21.43 -11.41 -5.54
N VAL A 132 -20.34 -11.60 -4.79
CA VAL A 132 -19.48 -10.53 -4.29
C VAL A 132 -18.13 -10.61 -5.01
N THR A 133 -17.66 -9.49 -5.56
CA THR A 133 -16.35 -9.43 -6.25
C THR A 133 -15.63 -8.13 -5.92
N ALA A 134 -14.31 -8.17 -5.76
CA ALA A 134 -13.46 -6.99 -5.69
C ALA A 134 -12.28 -7.11 -6.66
N LYS A 135 -11.86 -6.02 -7.29
CA LYS A 135 -10.79 -5.99 -8.29
C LYS A 135 -9.96 -4.71 -8.19
N ALA A 136 -8.73 -4.80 -8.71
CA ALA A 136 -7.83 -3.68 -8.94
C ALA A 136 -7.91 -3.22 -10.41
N VAL A 137 -8.04 -1.91 -10.61
CA VAL A 137 -8.06 -1.19 -11.88
C VAL A 137 -6.68 -0.60 -12.11
N HIS A 138 -6.12 -0.80 -13.29
CA HIS A 138 -4.76 -0.42 -13.67
C HIS A 138 -4.81 0.67 -14.75
N ALA A 139 -3.71 1.40 -14.92
CA ALA A 139 -3.65 2.61 -15.74
C ALA A 139 -4.04 2.43 -17.22
N ASN A 140 -3.89 1.22 -17.78
CA ASN A 140 -4.23 0.92 -19.17
C ASN A 140 -5.62 0.25 -19.33
N ASP A 141 -6.33 -0.07 -18.24
CA ASP A 141 -7.67 -0.68 -18.31
C ASP A 141 -8.72 0.36 -18.72
N GLU A 142 -9.73 -0.02 -19.53
CA GLU A 142 -10.89 0.84 -19.72
C GLU A 142 -11.74 0.81 -18.44
N PHE A 143 -11.75 1.92 -17.70
CA PHE A 143 -12.54 2.08 -16.48
C PHE A 143 -13.40 3.35 -16.53
N LEU A 144 -14.68 3.18 -16.29
CA LEU A 144 -15.67 4.24 -16.18
C LEU A 144 -16.57 3.91 -14.99
N TYR A 145 -16.69 4.83 -14.04
CA TYR A 145 -17.68 4.75 -12.97
C TYR A 145 -18.42 6.08 -12.84
N GLU A 146 -19.72 6.00 -12.58
CA GLU A 146 -20.63 7.13 -12.43
C GLU A 146 -21.42 6.91 -11.14
N GLU A 147 -21.25 7.82 -10.17
CA GLU A 147 -21.99 7.83 -8.91
C GLU A 147 -23.15 8.82 -9.02
N GLY A 148 -24.39 8.32 -9.00
CA GLY A 148 -25.59 9.11 -9.29
C GLY A 148 -26.88 8.37 -9.00
N LEU A 149 -27.99 8.80 -9.62
CA LEU A 149 -29.28 8.12 -9.53
C LEU A 149 -29.31 6.80 -10.32
N ASP A 150 -28.68 6.80 -11.48
CA ASP A 150 -28.43 5.63 -12.32
C ASP A 150 -26.95 5.23 -12.16
N ASP A 151 -26.63 4.48 -11.11
CA ASP A 151 -25.26 4.09 -10.79
C ASP A 151 -24.70 3.10 -11.82
N LYS A 152 -23.45 3.33 -12.24
CA LYS A 152 -22.87 2.60 -13.37
C LYS A 152 -21.37 2.39 -13.18
N LEU A 153 -20.93 1.14 -13.40
CA LEU A 153 -19.53 0.75 -13.34
C LEU A 153 -19.18 -0.18 -14.51
N VAL A 154 -18.26 0.27 -15.35
CA VAL A 154 -17.68 -0.47 -16.48
C VAL A 154 -16.19 -0.63 -16.23
N HIS A 155 -15.72 -1.88 -16.28
CA HIS A 155 -14.30 -2.21 -16.20
C HIS A 155 -13.98 -3.30 -17.22
N ARG A 156 -13.15 -2.98 -18.21
CA ARG A 156 -12.59 -3.94 -19.17
C ARG A 156 -11.07 -3.94 -19.00
N PRO A 157 -10.51 -4.99 -18.37
CA PRO A 157 -9.06 -5.11 -18.21
C PRO A 157 -8.35 -5.11 -19.56
N TYR A 158 -7.21 -4.43 -19.66
CA TYR A 158 -6.37 -4.48 -20.84
C TYR A 158 -5.75 -5.88 -21.01
N LEU A 159 -5.84 -6.42 -22.23
CA LEU A 159 -5.36 -7.77 -22.57
C LEU A 159 -4.19 -7.77 -23.57
N GLY A 160 -3.77 -6.60 -24.07
CA GLY A 160 -2.75 -6.48 -25.11
C GLY A 160 -1.29 -6.53 -24.62
N GLY A 161 -1.06 -6.64 -23.31
CA GLY A 161 0.27 -6.57 -22.71
C GLY A 161 0.19 -6.17 -21.24
N ASP A 162 1.14 -5.33 -20.79
CA ASP A 162 1.12 -4.78 -19.44
C ASP A 162 -0.11 -3.86 -19.22
N ARG A 163 -0.77 -4.04 -18.08
CA ARG A 163 -1.90 -3.23 -17.62
C ARG A 163 -1.44 -1.94 -16.93
N GLY A 164 -0.16 -1.84 -16.57
CA GLY A 164 0.44 -0.70 -15.90
C GLY A 164 0.16 -0.65 -14.40
N ARG A 165 0.51 0.47 -13.74
CA ARG A 165 0.30 0.67 -12.29
C ARG A 165 -1.18 0.59 -11.91
N VAL A 166 -1.48 0.11 -10.71
CA VAL A 166 -2.83 0.19 -10.13
C VAL A 166 -3.20 1.66 -9.88
N VAL A 167 -4.43 2.04 -10.23
CA VAL A 167 -4.97 3.41 -10.08
C VAL A 167 -6.19 3.48 -9.17
N ALA A 168 -6.97 2.41 -9.05
CA ALA A 168 -8.13 2.32 -8.18
C ALA A 168 -8.45 0.87 -7.78
N TYR A 169 -9.23 0.72 -6.72
CA TYR A 169 -9.85 -0.54 -6.30
C TYR A 169 -11.36 -0.36 -6.24
N TYR A 170 -12.11 -1.41 -6.56
CA TYR A 170 -13.55 -1.41 -6.36
C TYR A 170 -14.07 -2.77 -5.89
N ALA A 171 -15.22 -2.75 -5.24
CA ALA A 171 -16.02 -3.93 -4.97
C ALA A 171 -17.43 -3.78 -5.56
N VAL A 172 -18.06 -4.90 -5.91
CA VAL A 172 -19.44 -4.99 -6.40
C VAL A 172 -20.13 -6.15 -5.72
N ILE A 173 -21.36 -5.93 -5.26
CA ILE A 173 -22.31 -6.97 -4.91
C ILE A 173 -23.45 -6.95 -5.93
N LYS A 174 -23.81 -8.14 -6.42
CA LYS A 174 -25.00 -8.36 -7.25
C LYS A 174 -26.01 -9.16 -6.44
N PHE A 175 -27.25 -8.69 -6.40
CA PHE A 175 -28.34 -9.35 -5.70
C PHE A 175 -29.08 -10.32 -6.63
N THR A 176 -29.76 -11.31 -6.08
CA THR A 176 -30.52 -12.31 -6.86
C THR A 176 -31.76 -11.72 -7.54
N ASN A 177 -32.27 -10.58 -7.05
CA ASN A 177 -33.35 -9.80 -7.67
C ASN A 177 -32.90 -8.91 -8.85
N GLY A 178 -31.63 -8.96 -9.26
CA GLY A 178 -31.07 -8.16 -10.36
C GLY A 178 -30.53 -6.78 -9.95
N GLY A 179 -30.80 -6.33 -8.72
CA GLY A 179 -30.17 -5.12 -8.18
C GLY A 179 -28.66 -5.31 -7.96
N HIS A 180 -27.95 -4.19 -7.79
CA HIS A 180 -26.52 -4.19 -7.47
C HIS A 180 -26.17 -3.04 -6.52
N ALA A 181 -24.94 -3.07 -6.00
CA ALA A 181 -24.31 -1.98 -5.29
C ALA A 181 -22.79 -2.09 -5.47
N PHE A 182 -22.09 -0.97 -5.59
CA PHE A 182 -20.63 -0.95 -5.67
C PHE A 182 -20.02 0.13 -4.77
N ASP A 183 -18.69 0.08 -4.65
CA ASP A 183 -17.87 1.00 -3.87
C ASP A 183 -16.52 1.13 -4.59
N VAL A 184 -16.05 2.36 -4.83
CA VAL A 184 -14.79 2.66 -5.54
C VAL A 184 -13.88 3.47 -4.62
N MET A 185 -12.57 3.23 -4.70
CA MET A 185 -11.55 3.96 -3.95
C MET A 185 -10.32 4.16 -4.83
N SER A 186 -9.79 5.38 -4.88
CA SER A 186 -8.52 5.64 -5.60
C SER A 186 -7.36 4.91 -4.93
N PHE A 187 -6.27 4.68 -5.66
CA PHE A 187 -5.04 4.15 -5.06
C PHE A 187 -4.52 5.04 -3.93
N GLY A 188 -4.61 6.38 -4.07
CA GLY A 188 -4.19 7.34 -3.05
C GLY A 188 -5.02 7.28 -1.77
N ASP A 189 -6.34 7.10 -1.88
CA ASP A 189 -7.22 6.93 -0.72
C ASP A 189 -7.00 5.56 -0.03
N MET A 190 -6.65 4.53 -0.81
CA MET A 190 -6.28 3.22 -0.27
C MET A 190 -4.93 3.26 0.46
N VAL A 191 -3.97 4.06 -0.01
CA VAL A 191 -2.71 4.33 0.72
C VAL A 191 -2.99 5.09 2.01
N GLN A 192 -3.80 6.14 1.99
CA GLN A 192 -4.24 6.82 3.23
C GLN A 192 -4.99 5.87 4.19
N HIS A 193 -5.76 4.91 3.68
CA HIS A 193 -6.41 3.89 4.50
C HIS A 193 -5.37 2.93 5.11
N MET A 194 -4.37 2.50 4.34
CA MET A 194 -3.25 1.73 4.85
C MET A 194 -2.53 2.49 5.98
N GLU A 195 -2.13 3.74 5.77
CA GLU A 195 -1.41 4.55 6.77
C GLU A 195 -2.17 4.69 8.09
N ARG A 196 -3.51 4.76 8.05
CA ARG A 196 -4.38 4.89 9.23
C ARG A 196 -4.68 3.56 9.94
N PHE A 197 -4.63 2.43 9.24
CA PHE A 197 -5.14 1.14 9.75
C PHE A 197 -4.19 -0.07 9.61
N ALA A 198 -3.04 0.09 8.98
CA ALA A 198 -1.99 -0.94 8.90
C ALA A 198 -1.11 -0.94 10.16
N PRO A 199 -0.51 -2.09 10.53
CA PRO A 199 0.41 -2.16 11.65
C PRO A 199 1.79 -1.62 11.22
N THR A 200 2.13 -0.42 11.66
CA THR A 200 3.46 0.17 11.48
C THR A 200 4.40 -0.32 12.60
N ASP A 201 5.62 -0.72 12.25
CA ASP A 201 6.65 -1.01 13.25
C ASP A 201 7.15 0.30 13.87
N TYR A 202 6.90 0.46 15.17
CA TYR A 202 7.32 1.59 15.99
C TYR A 202 8.83 1.89 15.92
N LYS A 203 9.68 0.88 15.61
CA LYS A 203 11.14 1.06 15.55
C LYS A 203 11.66 1.54 14.19
N SER A 204 10.92 1.34 13.11
CA SER A 204 11.37 1.66 11.75
C SER A 204 10.44 2.60 10.97
N GLY A 205 9.26 2.92 11.52
CA GLY A 205 8.26 3.77 10.86
C GLY A 205 7.61 3.14 9.62
N LYS A 206 7.93 1.88 9.31
CA LYS A 206 7.43 1.18 8.12
C LYS A 206 6.19 0.36 8.41
N VAL A 207 5.25 0.35 7.47
CA VAL A 207 4.12 -0.59 7.47
C VAL A 207 4.65 -2.03 7.41
N THR A 208 4.02 -2.93 8.16
CA THR A 208 4.44 -4.34 8.28
C THR A 208 3.32 -5.34 8.01
N GLY A 209 3.71 -6.60 7.83
CA GLY A 209 2.79 -7.71 7.57
C GLY A 209 2.06 -7.56 6.22
N PRO A 210 0.85 -8.12 6.07
CA PRO A 210 0.17 -8.25 4.77
C PRO A 210 -0.08 -6.96 3.97
N TRP A 211 -0.01 -5.77 4.58
CA TRP A 211 -0.10 -4.52 3.84
C TRP A 211 1.19 -4.17 3.09
N ALA A 212 2.34 -4.69 3.53
CA ALA A 212 3.65 -4.47 2.91
C ALA A 212 4.03 -5.58 1.91
N THR A 213 3.47 -6.79 2.05
CA THR A 213 3.68 -7.91 1.12
C THR A 213 2.59 -8.02 0.06
N ASP A 214 1.33 -7.85 0.45
CA ASP A 214 0.15 -8.20 -0.36
C ASP A 214 -0.87 -7.03 -0.39
N PHE A 215 -0.37 -5.82 -0.63
CA PHE A 215 -1.17 -4.57 -0.61
C PHE A 215 -2.47 -4.70 -1.41
N ASP A 216 -2.40 -5.31 -2.59
CA ASP A 216 -3.51 -5.48 -3.51
C ASP A 216 -4.65 -6.36 -2.96
N GLU A 217 -4.32 -7.43 -2.23
CA GLU A 217 -5.31 -8.31 -1.58
C GLU A 217 -5.86 -7.67 -0.30
N MET A 218 -5.03 -6.91 0.43
CA MET A 218 -5.50 -6.10 1.55
C MET A 218 -6.42 -4.96 1.10
N ALA A 219 -6.19 -4.37 -0.06
CA ALA A 219 -7.05 -3.36 -0.68
C ALA A 219 -8.40 -3.96 -1.12
N LYS A 220 -8.40 -5.07 -1.88
CA LYS A 220 -9.63 -5.81 -2.27
C LYS A 220 -10.47 -6.19 -1.04
N LYS A 221 -9.83 -6.71 0.01
CA LYS A 221 -10.45 -7.04 1.30
C LYS A 221 -11.04 -5.83 2.02
N THR A 222 -10.40 -4.66 1.92
CA THR A 222 -10.91 -3.40 2.48
C THR A 222 -12.18 -2.93 1.74
N MET A 223 -12.23 -3.03 0.41
CA MET A 223 -13.43 -2.70 -0.36
C MET A 223 -14.60 -3.64 -0.03
N ILE A 224 -14.36 -4.95 0.11
CA ILE A 224 -15.40 -5.91 0.57
C ILE A 224 -15.93 -5.51 1.96
N ARG A 225 -15.07 -5.10 2.90
CA ARG A 225 -15.49 -4.64 4.24
C ARG A 225 -16.32 -3.38 4.21
N ARG A 226 -15.97 -2.39 3.36
CA ARG A 226 -16.73 -1.14 3.21
C ARG A 226 -18.12 -1.44 2.66
N LEU A 227 -18.21 -2.18 1.56
CA LEU A 227 -19.47 -2.54 0.92
C LEU A 227 -20.37 -3.39 1.86
N PHE A 228 -19.79 -4.31 2.64
CA PHE A 228 -20.53 -5.09 3.65
C PHE A 228 -21.19 -4.21 4.74
N LYS A 229 -20.60 -3.06 5.09
CA LYS A 229 -21.23 -2.09 6.02
C LYS A 229 -22.39 -1.32 5.39
N MET A 230 -22.36 -1.10 4.07
CA MET A 230 -23.42 -0.40 3.33
C MET A 230 -24.62 -1.30 3.02
N MET A 231 -24.45 -2.63 3.05
CA MET A 231 -25.56 -3.55 2.85
C MET A 231 -26.63 -3.41 3.94
N ARG A 232 -27.89 -3.48 3.52
CA ARG A 232 -29.05 -3.51 4.42
C ARG A 232 -28.90 -4.69 5.37
N LYS A 233 -28.73 -4.43 6.67
CA LYS A 233 -28.55 -5.43 7.76
C LYS A 233 -29.85 -6.23 8.05
N SER A 234 -30.57 -6.69 7.01
CA SER A 234 -31.94 -7.24 7.08
C SER A 234 -32.02 -8.71 7.50
N THR A 235 -30.90 -9.36 7.76
CA THR A 235 -30.87 -10.64 8.49
C THR A 235 -30.23 -10.41 9.85
N ASP A 236 -30.87 -10.95 10.89
CA ASP A 236 -30.40 -10.94 12.28
C ASP A 236 -28.92 -11.30 12.43
N ILE A 237 -28.44 -12.23 11.59
CA ILE A 237 -27.09 -12.75 11.63
C ILE A 237 -26.09 -11.70 11.11
N ILE A 238 -26.38 -10.99 10.01
CA ILE A 238 -25.54 -9.90 9.51
C ILE A 238 -25.59 -8.68 10.46
N ALA A 239 -26.77 -8.38 11.03
CA ALA A 239 -26.90 -7.33 12.04
C ALA A 239 -26.02 -7.63 13.27
N LYS A 240 -26.14 -8.83 13.85
CA LYS A 240 -25.31 -9.29 14.98
C LYS A 240 -23.82 -9.31 14.61
N ALA A 241 -23.45 -9.87 13.46
CA ALA A 241 -22.07 -9.93 13.00
C ALA A 241 -21.42 -8.56 12.88
N THR A 242 -22.15 -7.57 12.36
CA THR A 242 -21.64 -6.19 12.27
C THR A 242 -21.56 -5.55 13.65
N LEU A 243 -22.59 -5.68 14.49
CA LEU A 243 -22.59 -5.16 15.87
C LEU A 243 -21.44 -5.71 16.74
N TYR A 244 -21.01 -6.95 16.51
CA TYR A 244 -19.87 -7.54 17.21
C TYR A 244 -18.50 -7.13 16.63
N ASP A 245 -18.37 -6.87 15.32
CA ASP A 245 -17.16 -6.26 14.73
C ASP A 245 -17.05 -4.75 15.05
N GLU A 246 -18.19 -4.09 15.28
CA GLU A 246 -18.33 -2.68 15.70
C GLU A 246 -18.12 -2.47 17.22
N ARG A 247 -18.02 -3.54 18.04
CA ARG A 247 -17.69 -3.45 19.48
C ARG A 247 -16.21 -3.14 19.72
N VAL A 248 -15.84 -1.89 19.50
CA VAL A 248 -14.72 -1.27 20.21
C VAL A 248 -15.03 -1.35 21.71
N ILE A 249 -14.14 -1.97 22.50
CA ILE A 249 -14.15 -1.80 23.96
C ILE A 249 -13.56 -0.42 24.21
N ASP A 250 -14.38 0.52 24.71
CA ASP A 250 -14.01 1.92 24.82
C ASP A 250 -12.66 2.12 25.53
N ARG A 251 -11.71 2.67 24.77
CA ARG A 251 -10.48 3.29 25.28
C ARG A 251 -10.58 4.78 25.01
N ASP A 252 -10.47 5.56 26.07
CA ASP A 252 -9.98 6.93 26.01
C ASP A 252 -8.64 6.92 25.23
N THR A 253 -8.48 7.86 24.30
CA THR A 253 -7.68 7.72 23.07
C THR A 253 -6.23 7.23 23.24
N ALA A 254 -5.93 6.01 22.74
CA ALA A 254 -4.62 5.64 22.22
C ALA A 254 -4.73 4.45 21.23
N THR A 255 -3.90 4.48 20.18
CA THR A 255 -3.91 3.66 18.96
C THR A 255 -4.07 2.14 19.09
N SER A 256 -4.50 1.53 17.97
CA SER A 256 -4.76 0.10 17.75
C SER A 256 -3.56 -0.82 18.02
N GLU A 257 -3.38 -1.24 19.27
CA GLU A 257 -2.44 -2.30 19.64
C GLU A 257 -3.05 -3.71 19.67
N LEU A 258 -2.20 -4.71 19.46
CA LEU A 258 -2.47 -6.16 19.49
C LEU A 258 -3.44 -6.67 18.40
N ARG A 259 -2.89 -6.78 17.19
CA ARG A 259 -3.36 -7.70 16.12
C ARG A 259 -2.89 -9.13 16.46
N PRO A 260 -3.65 -10.21 16.16
CA PRO A 260 -3.25 -11.56 16.53
C PRO A 260 -1.95 -11.97 15.82
N GLN A 261 -0.96 -12.35 16.62
CA GLN A 261 0.22 -13.05 16.14
C GLN A 261 -0.15 -14.53 16.01
N PHE A 262 -0.58 -14.91 14.80
CA PHE A 262 -0.49 -16.28 14.34
C PHE A 262 0.96 -16.56 13.99
N GLU A 263 1.54 -17.63 14.54
CA GLU A 263 2.74 -18.21 13.96
C GLU A 263 2.38 -18.78 12.57
N GLU A 264 3.29 -18.68 11.60
CA GLU A 264 3.13 -19.37 10.33
C GLU A 264 2.98 -20.89 10.58
N PRO A 265 2.16 -21.60 9.80
CA PRO A 265 2.03 -23.04 9.93
C PRO A 265 3.38 -23.69 9.62
N ARG A 266 4.12 -24.03 10.68
CA ARG A 266 5.45 -24.64 10.65
C ARG A 266 5.50 -25.71 9.57
N ALA A 267 6.38 -25.52 8.59
CA ALA A 267 6.46 -26.33 7.38
C ALA A 267 6.34 -27.83 7.70
N ALA A 268 5.48 -28.52 6.95
CA ALA A 268 5.18 -29.92 7.18
C ALA A 268 6.49 -30.74 7.24
N PRO A 269 6.68 -31.59 8.26
CA PRO A 269 7.90 -32.37 8.39
C PRO A 269 8.03 -33.26 7.14
N GLN A 270 9.14 -33.10 6.41
CA GLN A 270 9.48 -34.04 5.35
C GLN A 270 9.74 -35.39 6.01
N ILE A 271 8.88 -36.38 5.70
CA ILE A 271 9.05 -37.74 6.16
C ILE A 271 10.16 -38.35 5.31
N GLU A 272 11.33 -38.59 5.91
CA GLU A 272 12.38 -39.40 5.26
C GLU A 272 11.84 -40.79 4.99
N SER A 273 11.98 -41.24 3.74
CA SER A 273 11.51 -42.55 3.30
C SER A 273 12.49 -43.65 3.72
N GLY A 274 12.20 -44.34 4.83
CA GLY A 274 12.89 -45.58 5.17
C GLY A 274 12.74 -46.03 6.63
N LEU A 275 12.08 -47.17 6.83
CA LEU A 275 12.12 -48.09 7.98
C LEU A 275 11.46 -49.43 7.49
N PRO A 276 11.75 -50.60 8.09
CA PRO A 276 12.21 -51.74 7.29
C PRO A 276 11.25 -52.93 7.22
N GLU A 277 11.57 -53.86 6.32
CA GLU A 277 10.89 -55.15 6.14
C GLU A 277 11.20 -56.16 7.26
N VAL A 278 10.16 -56.90 7.69
CA VAL A 278 10.21 -58.17 8.44
C VAL A 278 8.86 -58.89 8.21
N PRO A 279 8.77 -60.24 8.29
CA PRO A 279 8.31 -60.99 7.10
C PRO A 279 6.98 -61.77 7.25
N GLU A 280 6.72 -62.60 6.24
CA GLU A 280 5.48 -63.28 5.83
C GLU A 280 4.87 -64.30 6.82
N PHE A 281 3.55 -64.54 6.70
CA PHE A 281 2.84 -65.85 6.84
C PHE A 281 1.32 -65.69 6.56
N VAL A 282 0.56 -66.65 5.98
CA VAL A 282 0.65 -67.23 4.62
C VAL A 282 -0.76 -67.73 4.18
N ASP A 283 -1.12 -67.61 2.89
CA ASP A 283 -2.24 -68.26 2.14
C ASP A 283 -3.70 -68.11 2.67
N ILE A 284 -4.82 -68.43 1.97
CA ILE A 284 -5.09 -69.23 0.74
C ILE A 284 -6.10 -68.52 -0.21
N GLU A 285 -5.86 -68.72 -1.51
CA GLU A 285 -6.67 -68.62 -2.76
C GLU A 285 -8.21 -68.87 -2.72
N PRO A 286 -8.97 -68.63 -3.83
CA PRO A 286 -8.60 -68.19 -5.20
C PRO A 286 -9.27 -66.84 -5.58
N GLU A 287 -9.54 -66.38 -6.81
CA GLU A 287 -9.54 -66.84 -8.23
C GLU A 287 -9.42 -65.56 -9.13
N THR A 288 -9.15 -65.51 -10.45
CA THR A 288 -9.02 -66.50 -11.53
C THR A 288 -7.84 -66.13 -12.49
N GLU A 289 -8.08 -65.93 -13.79
CA GLU A 289 -7.11 -65.80 -14.91
C GLU A 289 -7.83 -65.18 -16.16
N PRO A 290 -7.19 -64.91 -17.34
CA PRO A 290 -5.77 -65.14 -17.72
C PRO A 290 -5.01 -63.95 -18.37
N LYS A 291 -3.65 -64.01 -18.28
CA LYS A 291 -2.57 -63.87 -19.31
C LYS A 291 -2.71 -62.84 -20.47
N VAL A 292 -1.65 -62.25 -21.06
CA VAL A 292 -0.16 -62.48 -21.05
C VAL A 292 0.54 -61.07 -20.99
N ALA A 293 1.84 -60.80 -21.21
CA ALA A 293 2.98 -61.45 -21.88
C ALA A 293 4.34 -61.10 -21.19
N GLU A 294 5.48 -61.35 -21.86
CA GLU A 294 6.85 -61.24 -21.31
C GLU A 294 7.75 -60.19 -22.01
N GLU A 295 8.90 -59.95 -21.36
CA GLU A 295 10.09 -59.15 -21.73
C GLU A 295 10.91 -59.78 -22.91
N PRO A 296 12.04 -59.22 -23.46
CA PRO A 296 13.18 -58.64 -22.72
C PRO A 296 14.10 -57.54 -23.35
N GLU A 297 14.96 -56.98 -22.48
CA GLU A 297 16.38 -56.55 -22.62
C GLU A 297 16.92 -55.51 -23.67
N THR A 298 17.39 -54.35 -23.13
CA THR A 298 18.74 -53.67 -23.19
C THR A 298 19.58 -53.57 -24.52
N PRO A 299 20.64 -52.72 -24.66
CA PRO A 299 21.44 -51.95 -23.67
C PRO A 299 21.78 -50.47 -24.03
N ALA A 300 22.83 -49.89 -23.40
CA ALA A 300 22.99 -48.46 -23.11
C ALA A 300 24.22 -47.72 -23.70
N GLU A 301 24.16 -46.37 -23.71
CA GLU A 301 25.20 -45.33 -23.48
C GLU A 301 24.44 -43.97 -23.33
N THR A 302 24.97 -42.76 -23.04
CA THR A 302 26.33 -42.18 -22.89
C THR A 302 26.35 -41.24 -21.65
N ALA A 303 27.51 -40.72 -21.19
CA ALA A 303 27.59 -39.88 -19.97
C ALA A 303 28.52 -38.63 -20.01
N ARG A 304 28.25 -37.71 -19.05
CA ARG A 304 29.12 -36.62 -18.47
C ARG A 304 29.21 -35.26 -19.19
N PRO A 305 29.65 -34.16 -18.51
CA PRO A 305 29.84 -33.92 -17.06
C PRO A 305 29.13 -32.64 -16.51
N ALA A 306 29.26 -32.35 -15.21
CA ALA A 306 28.78 -31.14 -14.55
C ALA A 306 29.92 -30.19 -14.06
N VAL A 307 29.59 -28.91 -13.79
CA VAL A 307 30.50 -27.89 -13.22
C VAL A 307 29.88 -27.28 -11.93
N LYS A 308 30.73 -26.74 -11.04
CA LYS A 308 30.45 -26.56 -9.61
C LYS A 308 29.97 -25.15 -9.23
N ALA A 309 29.06 -25.06 -8.26
CA ALA A 309 28.82 -23.84 -7.49
C ALA A 309 29.68 -23.81 -6.21
N VAL A 310 30.15 -22.63 -5.78
CA VAL A 310 31.05 -22.47 -4.62
C VAL A 310 30.29 -21.87 -3.43
N LYS A 311 30.25 -22.59 -2.30
CA LYS A 311 29.80 -22.05 -1.01
C LYS A 311 30.94 -21.31 -0.29
N ARG A 312 30.64 -20.21 0.40
CA ARG A 312 31.55 -19.54 1.35
C ARG A 312 30.96 -19.61 2.77
N ALA A 313 31.80 -19.89 3.76
CA ALA A 313 31.37 -20.20 5.13
C ALA A 313 31.46 -18.99 6.10
N PRO A 314 30.64 -18.93 7.16
CA PRO A 314 30.70 -17.88 8.18
C PRO A 314 31.87 -18.08 9.16
N LYS A 315 32.38 -16.98 9.74
CA LYS A 315 33.36 -17.01 10.84
C LYS A 315 32.69 -16.84 12.21
N LYS A 316 33.22 -17.52 13.24
CA LYS A 316 32.84 -17.39 14.67
C LYS A 316 34.02 -16.89 15.50
N LYS A 317 33.72 -16.16 16.59
CA LYS A 317 34.38 -16.07 17.94
C LYS A 317 33.99 -14.72 18.59
N ALA A 318 33.93 -14.52 19.91
CA ALA A 318 33.93 -15.39 21.11
C ALA A 318 33.34 -14.58 22.31
N PRO A 319 33.00 -15.19 23.48
CA PRO A 319 32.11 -14.56 24.48
C PRO A 319 32.77 -14.12 25.81
N THR A 320 32.11 -13.23 26.56
CA THR A 320 32.13 -13.19 28.04
C THR A 320 30.83 -12.55 28.59
N GLN A 321 30.66 -12.45 29.92
CA GLN A 321 29.38 -12.23 30.64
C GLN A 321 29.34 -10.85 31.40
N PRO A 322 28.54 -10.61 32.47
CA PRO A 322 27.23 -9.96 32.35
C PRO A 322 26.99 -8.75 33.30
N ALA A 323 25.75 -8.25 33.30
CA ALA A 323 25.13 -7.29 34.23
C ALA A 323 25.40 -5.79 34.00
N GLY A 324 24.37 -4.97 34.27
CA GLY A 324 24.38 -3.51 34.15
C GLY A 324 23.09 -2.98 33.51
N ASP A 325 22.10 -2.60 34.33
CA ASP A 325 20.90 -1.90 33.84
C ASP A 325 21.29 -0.55 33.23
N SER A 326 21.00 -0.39 31.95
CA SER A 326 21.06 0.89 31.24
C SER A 326 19.98 0.90 30.16
N ALA A 327 19.29 2.03 30.02
CA ALA A 327 18.27 2.19 28.98
C ALA A 327 18.90 1.96 27.60
N PRO A 328 18.19 1.33 26.64
CA PRO A 328 18.71 1.15 25.29
C PRO A 328 19.03 2.52 24.70
N LYS A 329 20.32 2.75 24.36
CA LYS A 329 20.73 3.99 23.71
C LYS A 329 19.90 4.21 22.44
N PRO A 330 19.41 5.43 22.17
CA PRO A 330 18.64 5.71 20.97
C PRO A 330 19.45 5.40 19.69
N SER A 331 18.73 5.18 18.60
CA SER A 331 19.35 5.05 17.27
C SER A 331 20.04 6.37 16.90
N PRO A 332 21.21 6.37 16.24
CA PRO A 332 21.84 7.61 15.74
C PRO A 332 20.91 8.45 14.87
N LEU A 333 19.99 7.82 14.13
CA LEU A 333 18.95 8.51 13.36
C LEU A 333 17.95 9.25 14.27
N ALA A 334 17.58 8.67 15.42
CA ALA A 334 16.69 9.30 16.38
C ALA A 334 17.39 10.42 17.18
N GLU A 335 18.70 10.26 17.46
CA GLU A 335 19.53 11.35 18.01
C GLU A 335 19.61 12.53 17.02
N SER A 336 19.82 12.25 15.74
CA SER A 336 19.89 13.26 14.68
C SER A 336 18.55 13.95 14.44
N VAL A 337 17.43 13.22 14.36
CA VAL A 337 16.08 13.83 14.22
C VAL A 337 15.75 14.71 15.43
N LYS A 338 16.12 14.29 16.65
CA LYS A 338 15.96 15.11 17.84
C LYS A 338 16.80 16.40 17.80
N GLN A 339 18.01 16.37 17.23
CA GLN A 339 18.82 17.58 17.00
C GLN A 339 18.14 18.54 16.00
N ILE A 340 17.46 18.02 14.96
CA ILE A 340 16.65 18.84 14.03
C ILE A 340 15.47 19.48 14.78
N GLU A 341 14.76 18.73 15.63
CA GLU A 341 13.66 19.26 16.45
C GLU A 341 14.12 20.36 17.43
N GLU A 342 15.26 20.17 18.09
CA GLU A 342 15.87 21.14 19.00
C GLU A 342 16.32 22.39 18.23
N TRP A 343 16.99 22.23 17.09
CA TRP A 343 17.38 23.33 16.21
C TRP A 343 16.19 24.13 15.66
N CYS A 344 15.13 23.47 15.19
CA CYS A 344 13.90 24.14 14.75
C CYS A 344 13.25 24.92 15.90
N SER A 345 13.35 24.42 17.14
CA SER A 345 12.81 25.08 18.33
C SER A 345 13.60 26.35 18.70
N GLU A 346 14.94 26.27 18.67
CA GLU A 346 15.80 27.44 18.88
C GLU A 346 15.65 28.50 17.77
N THR A 347 15.49 28.06 16.52
CA THR A 347 15.47 28.93 15.35
C THR A 347 14.13 29.66 15.20
N VAL A 348 13.00 28.98 15.45
CA VAL A 348 11.69 29.64 15.60
C VAL A 348 11.72 30.73 16.68
N ALA A 349 12.31 30.47 17.85
CA ALA A 349 12.37 31.44 18.93
C ALA A 349 13.24 32.68 18.58
N LYS A 350 14.26 32.52 17.74
CA LYS A 350 15.02 33.65 17.17
C LYS A 350 14.16 34.45 16.18
N HIS A 351 13.49 33.77 15.26
CA HIS A 351 12.64 34.39 14.24
C HIS A 351 11.44 35.14 14.84
N GLU A 352 10.83 34.61 15.90
CA GLU A 352 9.79 35.29 16.67
C GLU A 352 10.32 36.58 17.34
N ALA A 353 11.52 36.53 17.93
CA ALA A 353 12.17 37.70 18.53
C ALA A 353 12.66 38.73 17.51
N GLU A 354 12.95 38.31 16.27
CA GLU A 354 13.33 39.17 15.13
C GLU A 354 12.12 39.71 14.35
N GLY A 355 10.89 39.28 14.67
CA GLY A 355 9.66 39.78 14.05
C GLY A 355 9.31 39.15 12.70
N LEU A 356 9.69 37.88 12.47
CA LEU A 356 9.49 37.13 11.24
C LEU A 356 8.32 36.11 11.40
N PRO A 357 7.04 36.52 11.19
CA PRO A 357 5.88 35.76 11.69
C PRO A 357 5.68 34.40 11.03
N ASP A 358 5.88 34.25 9.72
CA ASP A 358 5.66 32.96 9.04
C ASP A 358 6.76 31.94 9.36
N LEU A 359 7.98 32.44 9.59
CA LEU A 359 9.15 31.63 9.97
C LEU A 359 9.15 31.20 11.45
N ALA A 360 8.08 31.52 12.19
CA ALA A 360 7.83 31.05 13.55
C ALA A 360 7.04 29.72 13.63
N ASP A 361 6.53 29.16 12.52
CA ASP A 361 6.04 27.77 12.50
C ASP A 361 7.21 26.82 12.15
N LYS A 362 7.49 25.85 13.04
CA LYS A 362 8.50 24.79 12.83
C LYS A 362 8.24 23.99 11.55
N THR A 363 6.98 23.81 11.18
CA THR A 363 6.53 23.08 9.99
C THR A 363 6.91 23.85 8.72
N TYR A 364 6.60 25.15 8.69
CA TYR A 364 6.92 26.04 7.57
C TYR A 364 8.42 26.27 7.44
N LEU A 365 9.11 26.53 8.57
CA LEU A 365 10.56 26.65 8.64
C LEU A 365 11.27 25.42 8.04
N LEU A 366 10.92 24.21 8.51
CA LEU A 366 11.57 22.99 8.01
C LEU A 366 11.20 22.72 6.55
N GLN A 367 9.99 23.04 6.10
CA GLN A 367 9.62 22.95 4.69
C GLN A 367 10.48 23.87 3.82
N ARG A 368 10.64 25.15 4.19
CA ARG A 368 11.44 26.12 3.42
C ARG A 368 12.93 25.74 3.40
N VAL A 369 13.46 25.24 4.52
CA VAL A 369 14.82 24.67 4.60
C VAL A 369 14.96 23.44 3.70
N TYR A 370 13.97 22.54 3.68
CA TYR A 370 13.95 21.38 2.78
C TYR A 370 13.92 21.80 1.30
N GLU A 371 13.13 22.82 0.94
CA GLU A 371 13.07 23.40 -0.40
C GLU A 371 14.39 24.06 -0.84
N VAL A 372 15.15 24.66 0.09
CA VAL A 372 16.52 25.12 -0.17
C VAL A 372 17.47 23.93 -0.39
N MET A 373 17.46 22.92 0.48
CA MET A 373 18.33 21.75 0.36
C MET A 373 18.04 20.91 -0.91
N VAL A 374 16.79 20.88 -1.38
CA VAL A 374 16.44 20.30 -2.69
C VAL A 374 17.03 21.12 -3.84
N ARG A 375 16.97 22.45 -3.79
CA ARG A 375 17.60 23.34 -4.80
C ARG A 375 19.12 23.25 -4.82
N MET A 376 19.74 22.99 -3.66
CA MET A 376 21.18 22.68 -3.54
C MET A 376 21.55 21.28 -4.05
N GLY A 377 20.57 20.46 -4.48
CA GLY A 377 20.79 19.10 -4.97
C GLY A 377 21.08 18.05 -3.89
N ILE A 378 20.88 18.39 -2.61
CA ILE A 378 21.17 17.53 -1.45
C ILE A 378 20.03 16.54 -1.18
N LEU A 379 18.78 16.93 -1.49
CA LEU A 379 17.56 16.17 -1.17
C LEU A 379 16.65 15.97 -2.40
N GLN A 380 15.77 14.98 -2.32
CA GLN A 380 14.82 14.64 -3.40
C GLN A 380 13.53 15.48 -3.31
N THR A 381 12.99 15.88 -4.46
CA THR A 381 11.69 16.55 -4.57
C THR A 381 10.53 15.69 -4.07
N GLY A 382 9.50 16.31 -3.48
CA GLY A 382 8.19 15.66 -3.26
C GLY A 382 7.93 15.06 -1.87
N LEU A 383 8.87 15.15 -0.93
CA LEU A 383 8.60 14.78 0.47
C LEU A 383 7.90 15.91 1.22
N THR A 384 6.78 15.61 1.86
CA THR A 384 5.98 16.55 2.67
C THR A 384 5.81 16.04 4.10
N GLY A 385 5.57 16.98 5.03
CA GLY A 385 5.41 16.71 6.46
C GLY A 385 6.73 16.73 7.23
N PHE A 386 6.71 17.39 8.39
CA PHE A 386 7.88 17.70 9.22
C PHE A 386 8.77 16.48 9.48
N TYR A 387 8.22 15.40 10.03
CA TYR A 387 9.01 14.20 10.35
C TYR A 387 9.54 13.47 9.11
N THR A 388 8.85 13.54 7.97
CA THR A 388 9.32 12.96 6.70
C THR A 388 10.58 13.69 6.23
N GLN A 389 10.54 15.02 6.25
CA GLN A 389 11.64 15.90 5.85
C GLN A 389 12.81 15.82 6.84
N ALA A 390 12.54 15.82 8.15
CA ALA A 390 13.56 15.63 9.19
C ALA A 390 14.28 14.28 9.07
N ASN A 391 13.56 13.18 8.82
CA ASN A 391 14.20 11.87 8.61
C ASN A 391 15.06 11.84 7.34
N ALA A 392 14.67 12.52 6.26
CA ALA A 392 15.47 12.62 5.05
C ALA A 392 16.76 13.43 5.27
N ILE A 393 16.67 14.59 5.93
CA ILE A 393 17.81 15.43 6.31
C ILE A 393 18.78 14.64 7.22
N ALA A 394 18.26 14.04 8.30
CA ALA A 394 19.05 13.24 9.24
C ALA A 394 19.75 12.05 8.55
N LYS A 395 19.06 11.38 7.61
CA LYS A 395 19.64 10.28 6.83
C LYS A 395 20.82 10.74 5.97
N VAL A 396 20.69 11.86 5.25
CA VAL A 396 21.79 12.38 4.41
C VAL A 396 22.97 12.85 5.25
N GLY A 397 22.74 13.50 6.39
CA GLY A 397 23.82 13.86 7.33
C GLY A 397 24.61 12.64 7.82
N ILE A 398 23.91 11.56 8.19
CA ILE A 398 24.53 10.29 8.61
C ILE A 398 25.26 9.58 7.45
N GLU A 399 24.69 9.57 6.24
CA GLU A 399 25.31 8.93 5.06
C GLU A 399 26.53 9.70 4.54
N ALA A 400 26.56 11.03 4.70
CA ALA A 400 27.67 11.89 4.30
C ALA A 400 28.72 12.13 5.41
N GLY A 401 28.38 11.87 6.68
CA GLY A 401 29.30 11.98 7.82
C GLY A 401 29.51 13.40 8.35
N TYR A 402 28.60 14.34 8.05
CA TYR A 402 28.67 15.74 8.46
C TYR A 402 27.76 16.05 9.65
N ASP A 403 28.03 17.17 10.33
CA ASP A 403 27.11 17.73 11.31
C ASP A 403 25.82 18.23 10.63
N VAL A 404 24.69 17.68 11.06
CA VAL A 404 23.35 18.04 10.56
C VAL A 404 23.03 19.50 10.88
N ARG A 405 23.50 20.03 12.02
CA ARG A 405 23.16 21.37 12.48
C ARG A 405 23.78 22.46 11.59
N SER A 406 25.03 22.30 11.20
CA SER A 406 25.74 23.21 10.28
C SER A 406 24.99 23.39 8.96
N TYR A 407 24.50 22.29 8.36
CA TYR A 407 23.70 22.34 7.12
C TYR A 407 22.34 23.05 7.29
N LEU A 408 21.69 22.89 8.45
CA LEU A 408 20.44 23.60 8.74
C LEU A 408 20.68 25.10 8.91
N GLU A 409 21.78 25.50 9.57
CA GLU A 409 22.13 26.91 9.77
C GLU A 409 22.52 27.59 8.44
N GLU A 410 23.24 26.91 7.53
CA GLU A 410 23.51 27.38 6.16
C GLU A 410 22.23 27.56 5.33
N ALA A 411 21.39 26.52 5.25
CA ALA A 411 20.14 26.58 4.49
C ALA A 411 19.16 27.63 5.07
N ASN A 412 19.14 27.82 6.38
CA ASN A 412 18.35 28.85 7.03
C ASN A 412 18.85 30.27 6.75
N GLY A 413 20.15 30.46 6.50
CA GLY A 413 20.68 31.73 5.99
C GLY A 413 19.98 32.13 4.69
N VAL A 414 19.96 31.22 3.72
CA VAL A 414 19.28 31.44 2.42
C VAL A 414 17.76 31.65 2.60
N VAL A 415 17.09 30.90 3.49
CA VAL A 415 15.66 31.12 3.79
C VAL A 415 15.41 32.53 4.36
N ARG A 416 16.30 33.03 5.22
CA ARG A 416 16.19 34.38 5.80
C ARG A 416 16.45 35.47 4.77
N GLU A 417 17.45 35.31 3.89
CA GLU A 417 17.74 36.23 2.79
C GLU A 417 16.55 36.32 1.81
N GLU A 418 15.96 35.17 1.43
CA GLU A 418 14.75 35.11 0.60
C GLU A 418 13.52 35.75 1.26
N TYR A 419 13.43 35.75 2.59
CA TYR A 419 12.28 36.30 3.33
C TYR A 419 12.45 37.80 3.66
N LEU A 420 13.67 38.27 3.92
CA LEU A 420 13.95 39.67 4.31
C LEU A 420 14.06 40.63 3.11
N GLY A 421 14.40 40.14 1.91
CA GLY A 421 14.23 40.88 0.66
C GLY A 421 14.97 42.22 0.56
N VAL A 422 16.30 42.19 0.46
CA VAL A 422 17.10 43.38 0.08
C VAL A 422 16.81 43.73 -1.40
N PRO A 423 16.59 45.01 -1.77
CA PRO A 423 16.20 45.42 -3.13
C PRO A 423 17.33 45.30 -4.17
N GLU A 424 16.99 45.52 -5.44
CA GLU A 424 17.95 45.59 -6.55
C GLU A 424 19.10 46.57 -6.26
N GLU A 425 20.33 46.07 -6.08
CA GLU A 425 21.53 46.90 -6.18
C GLU A 425 21.93 47.07 -7.65
N SER A 426 21.75 48.29 -8.15
CA SER A 426 22.27 48.74 -9.44
C SER A 426 23.79 48.92 -9.39
N GLU A 427 24.47 48.30 -10.35
CA GLU A 427 25.83 48.55 -10.89
C GLU A 427 26.91 49.23 -10.01
N PRO A 428 28.10 48.63 -9.84
CA PRO A 428 29.25 49.35 -9.30
C PRO A 428 29.82 50.35 -10.33
N GLU A 429 29.89 51.64 -9.96
CA GLU A 429 30.46 52.68 -10.82
C GLU A 429 31.93 52.40 -11.17
N ALA A 430 32.23 52.30 -12.47
CA ALA A 430 33.59 52.31 -13.00
C ALA A 430 33.95 53.70 -13.53
N GLN A 431 35.14 54.19 -13.17
CA GLN A 431 35.63 55.51 -13.62
C GLN A 431 36.08 55.45 -15.11
N GLU A 432 35.87 56.55 -15.84
CA GLU A 432 36.24 56.72 -17.26
C GLU A 432 37.76 56.45 -17.51
N GLN A 433 38.28 56.10 -18.69
CA GLN A 433 37.93 56.36 -20.11
C GLN A 433 38.54 55.23 -21.01
N PRO A 434 38.36 55.21 -22.36
CA PRO A 434 37.23 55.60 -23.21
C PRO A 434 36.73 54.42 -24.11
N GLU A 435 35.74 54.68 -24.95
CA GLU A 435 35.11 53.73 -25.89
C GLU A 435 36.06 53.15 -26.99
N PRO A 436 35.76 51.96 -27.56
CA PRO A 436 34.78 51.90 -28.65
C PRO A 436 33.85 50.67 -28.73
N ALA A 437 32.55 50.94 -28.80
CA ALA A 437 31.50 50.25 -29.57
C ALA A 437 31.39 48.70 -29.51
N ALA A 438 30.62 48.21 -28.54
CA ALA A 438 29.97 46.89 -28.60
C ALA A 438 28.45 47.01 -28.34
N LYS A 439 27.66 46.09 -28.91
CA LYS A 439 26.17 46.20 -28.97
C LYS A 439 25.49 45.75 -27.66
N PRO A 440 24.32 46.32 -27.32
CA PRO A 440 23.67 46.07 -26.02
C PRO A 440 23.14 44.64 -25.86
N ALA A 441 23.30 44.09 -24.66
CA ALA A 441 22.69 42.83 -24.24
C ALA A 441 21.20 43.02 -23.88
N LYS A 442 20.40 41.95 -23.95
CA LYS A 442 18.96 41.96 -23.66
C LYS A 442 18.69 41.61 -22.19
N LYS A 443 17.61 42.17 -21.62
CA LYS A 443 17.04 41.72 -20.34
C LYS A 443 16.73 40.22 -20.39
N SER A 444 16.92 39.53 -19.26
CA SER A 444 16.42 38.17 -19.03
C SER A 444 14.91 38.17 -18.85
N GLU A 445 14.22 37.37 -19.66
CA GLU A 445 12.77 37.15 -19.61
C GLU A 445 12.37 36.26 -18.43
N THR A 446 11.34 36.64 -17.68
CA THR A 446 10.83 35.82 -16.56
C THR A 446 10.01 34.63 -17.06
N ALA A 447 9.85 33.59 -16.23
CA ALA A 447 9.08 32.40 -16.60
C ALA A 447 7.60 32.72 -16.92
N ALA A 448 7.01 33.72 -16.26
CA ALA A 448 5.64 34.19 -16.54
C ALA A 448 5.54 34.92 -17.88
N GLU A 449 6.49 35.81 -18.19
CA GLU A 449 6.56 36.46 -19.51
C GLU A 449 6.78 35.43 -20.63
N LYS A 450 7.68 34.47 -20.42
CA LYS A 450 7.95 33.37 -21.36
C LYS A 450 6.69 32.55 -21.66
N MET A 451 5.90 32.22 -20.62
CA MET A 451 4.63 31.49 -20.79
C MET A 451 3.60 32.33 -21.57
N ALA A 452 3.41 33.59 -21.20
CA ALA A 452 2.45 34.48 -21.86
C ALA A 452 2.83 34.77 -23.34
N ALA A 453 4.12 34.89 -23.64
CA ALA A 453 4.62 35.08 -25.01
C ALA A 453 4.38 33.84 -25.90
N ILE A 454 4.53 32.63 -25.34
CA ILE A 454 4.27 31.36 -26.05
C ILE A 454 2.76 31.14 -26.23
N GLU A 455 1.95 31.38 -25.20
CA GLU A 455 0.48 31.31 -25.28
C GLU A 455 -0.06 32.24 -26.37
N LYS A 456 0.35 33.51 -26.36
CA LYS A 456 -0.04 34.51 -27.37
C LYS A 456 0.44 34.16 -28.79
N TRP A 457 1.56 33.45 -28.94
CA TRP A 457 1.98 32.95 -30.26
C TRP A 457 1.07 31.80 -30.75
N PHE A 458 0.63 30.90 -29.87
CA PHE A 458 -0.32 29.85 -30.22
C PHE A 458 -1.71 30.38 -30.56
N GLU A 459 -2.15 31.48 -29.93
CA GLU A 459 -3.37 32.19 -30.34
C GLU A 459 -3.28 32.68 -31.79
N ALA A 460 -2.19 33.38 -32.15
CA ALA A 460 -1.98 33.86 -33.51
C ALA A 460 -1.82 32.72 -34.54
N ALA A 461 -1.18 31.60 -34.16
CA ALA A 461 -1.07 30.42 -35.02
C ALA A 461 -2.43 29.75 -35.27
N ALA A 462 -3.31 29.69 -34.27
CA ALA A 462 -4.68 29.17 -34.42
C ALA A 462 -5.53 30.06 -35.34
N GLU A 463 -5.36 31.38 -35.29
CA GLU A 463 -5.97 32.32 -36.24
C GLU A 463 -5.41 32.14 -37.66
N GLU A 464 -4.10 31.92 -37.83
CA GLU A 464 -3.48 31.63 -39.14
C GLU A 464 -4.02 30.32 -39.74
N PHE A 465 -4.08 29.23 -38.96
CA PHE A 465 -4.69 27.96 -39.38
C PHE A 465 -6.18 28.11 -39.75
N GLY A 466 -6.92 28.95 -39.02
CA GLY A 466 -8.32 29.27 -39.31
C GLY A 466 -8.50 30.02 -40.63
N ASN A 467 -7.64 31.01 -40.91
CA ASN A 467 -7.64 31.76 -42.17
C ASN A 467 -7.24 30.90 -43.38
N GLN A 468 -6.41 29.88 -43.18
CA GLN A 468 -6.07 28.86 -44.20
C GLN A 468 -7.17 27.79 -44.37
N GLY A 469 -8.21 27.79 -43.52
CA GLY A 469 -9.41 26.97 -43.65
C GLY A 469 -9.47 25.72 -42.76
N HIS A 470 -8.44 25.46 -41.96
CA HIS A 470 -8.34 24.27 -41.10
C HIS A 470 -9.20 24.41 -39.83
N ARG A 471 -10.53 24.23 -40.00
CA ARG A 471 -11.56 24.42 -38.96
C ARG A 471 -11.33 23.64 -37.66
N SER A 472 -10.54 22.57 -37.69
CA SER A 472 -10.15 21.75 -36.52
C SER A 472 -9.11 22.41 -35.61
N LEU A 473 -8.34 23.39 -36.11
CA LEU A 473 -7.21 24.00 -35.39
C LEU A 473 -7.45 25.46 -34.96
N VAL A 474 -8.65 26.00 -35.20
CA VAL A 474 -9.07 27.38 -34.87
C VAL A 474 -9.01 27.67 -33.35
N MET A 475 -9.09 26.63 -32.52
CA MET A 475 -8.96 26.77 -31.06
C MET A 475 -7.48 26.68 -30.66
N PRO A 476 -6.92 27.64 -29.88
CA PRO A 476 -5.53 27.59 -29.43
C PRO A 476 -5.17 26.30 -28.67
N SER A 477 -6.14 25.71 -27.96
CA SER A 477 -5.98 24.42 -27.29
C SER A 477 -5.83 23.22 -28.22
N ALA A 478 -6.37 23.27 -29.44
CA ALA A 478 -6.20 22.27 -30.49
C ALA A 478 -4.86 22.48 -31.23
N ALA A 479 -4.50 23.74 -31.54
CA ALA A 479 -3.19 24.09 -32.10
C ALA A 479 -2.04 23.64 -31.18
N VAL A 480 -2.12 23.94 -29.87
CA VAL A 480 -1.17 23.44 -28.86
C VAL A 480 -1.17 21.92 -28.81
N ALA A 481 -2.32 21.24 -28.89
CA ALA A 481 -2.38 19.77 -28.86
C ALA A 481 -1.61 19.12 -30.02
N ALA A 482 -1.86 19.59 -31.26
CA ALA A 482 -1.25 19.03 -32.46
C ALA A 482 0.27 19.27 -32.48
N VAL A 483 0.69 20.53 -32.31
CA VAL A 483 2.11 20.93 -32.32
C VAL A 483 2.89 20.28 -31.18
N TYR A 484 2.30 20.17 -29.98
CA TYR A 484 2.89 19.42 -28.87
C TYR A 484 3.14 17.95 -29.24
N SER A 485 2.19 17.30 -29.93
CA SER A 485 2.34 15.89 -30.30
C SER A 485 3.46 15.65 -31.33
N LEU A 486 3.68 16.58 -32.27
CA LEU A 486 4.79 16.51 -33.22
C LEU A 486 6.13 16.81 -32.54
N ALA A 487 6.20 17.86 -31.72
CA ALA A 487 7.40 18.20 -30.95
C ALA A 487 7.81 17.09 -29.94
N HIS A 488 6.84 16.34 -29.41
CA HIS A 488 7.08 15.17 -28.56
C HIS A 488 7.61 13.97 -29.37
N LYS A 489 6.97 13.62 -30.50
CA LYS A 489 7.47 12.59 -31.45
C LYS A 489 8.91 12.88 -31.89
N ALA A 490 9.25 14.15 -32.12
CA ALA A 490 10.58 14.60 -32.52
C ALA A 490 11.60 14.71 -31.37
N GLY A 491 11.22 14.39 -30.12
CA GLY A 491 12.10 14.42 -28.96
C GLY A 491 12.51 15.81 -28.47
N LEU A 492 11.85 16.88 -28.93
CA LEU A 492 12.09 18.25 -28.45
C LEU A 492 11.52 18.47 -27.04
N ILE A 493 10.45 17.75 -26.69
CA ILE A 493 9.84 17.74 -25.36
C ILE A 493 10.18 16.40 -24.70
N LEU A 494 10.96 16.43 -23.62
CA LEU A 494 11.44 15.23 -22.92
C LEU A 494 10.46 14.68 -21.86
N GLY A 495 9.31 15.33 -21.69
CA GLY A 495 8.25 14.90 -20.80
C GLY A 495 7.60 13.58 -21.22
N ALA A 496 6.76 13.01 -20.36
CA ALA A 496 6.24 11.65 -20.51
C ALA A 496 5.22 11.46 -21.65
N GLY A 497 4.89 12.51 -22.42
CA GLY A 497 3.88 12.48 -23.47
C GLY A 497 2.43 12.44 -22.96
N GLN A 498 2.21 12.43 -21.64
CA GLN A 498 0.91 12.27 -20.98
C GLN A 498 0.23 13.60 -20.61
N ALA A 499 0.67 14.72 -21.18
CA ALA A 499 0.11 16.05 -20.96
C ALA A 499 -1.33 16.13 -21.50
N ASN A 500 -2.32 15.84 -20.65
CA ASN A 500 -3.74 15.82 -21.04
C ASN A 500 -4.46 17.17 -20.93
N GLY A 501 -3.80 18.20 -20.37
CA GLY A 501 -4.35 19.55 -20.21
C GLY A 501 -3.62 20.60 -21.04
N TYR A 502 -4.35 21.61 -21.53
CA TYR A 502 -3.81 22.75 -22.28
C TYR A 502 -2.68 23.47 -21.54
N ARG A 503 -2.89 23.85 -20.27
CA ARG A 503 -1.85 24.47 -19.44
C ARG A 503 -0.66 23.53 -19.16
N THR A 504 -0.89 22.23 -19.00
CA THR A 504 0.19 21.25 -18.81
C THR A 504 1.11 21.20 -20.04
N ARG A 505 0.54 21.19 -21.25
CA ARG A 505 1.30 21.26 -22.51
C ARG A 505 2.09 22.56 -22.63
N LEU A 506 1.50 23.70 -22.25
CA LEU A 506 2.22 24.98 -22.24
C LEU A 506 3.37 25.01 -21.23
N LEU A 507 3.22 24.37 -20.05
CA LEU A 507 4.30 24.26 -19.06
C LEU A 507 5.44 23.36 -19.55
N GLU A 508 5.15 22.16 -20.06
CA GLU A 508 6.18 21.27 -20.66
C GLU A 508 6.84 21.91 -21.91
N ILE A 509 6.19 22.88 -22.56
CA ILE A 509 6.78 23.72 -23.61
C ILE A 509 7.66 24.85 -23.04
N THR A 510 7.30 25.49 -21.92
CA THR A 510 8.15 26.54 -21.30
C THR A 510 9.44 25.98 -20.69
N GLU A 511 9.47 24.70 -20.36
CA GLU A 511 10.67 23.96 -19.95
C GLU A 511 11.73 23.79 -21.07
N ILE A 512 11.35 23.98 -22.35
CA ILE A 512 12.31 23.93 -23.47
C ILE A 512 13.39 25.02 -23.29
N PRO A 513 14.70 24.68 -23.30
CA PRO A 513 15.78 25.65 -23.06
C PRO A 513 15.83 26.79 -24.09
N GLY A 514 15.98 28.02 -23.59
CA GLY A 514 16.01 29.26 -24.36
C GLY A 514 14.95 30.29 -23.89
N SER A 515 14.95 31.46 -24.53
CA SER A 515 13.88 32.47 -24.39
C SER A 515 12.58 31.99 -25.06
N SER A 516 11.47 32.69 -24.85
CA SER A 516 10.21 32.47 -25.59
C SER A 516 10.44 32.50 -27.09
N HIS A 517 11.27 33.44 -27.57
CA HIS A 517 11.62 33.53 -28.98
C HIS A 517 12.31 32.25 -29.47
N ASP A 518 13.30 31.73 -28.73
CA ASP A 518 14.03 30.52 -29.12
C ASP A 518 13.12 29.28 -29.11
N VAL A 519 12.21 29.18 -28.14
CA VAL A 519 11.19 28.11 -28.09
C VAL A 519 10.23 28.22 -29.27
N ILE A 520 9.72 29.41 -29.57
CA ILE A 520 8.83 29.66 -30.72
C ILE A 520 9.53 29.33 -32.05
N GLN A 521 10.82 29.68 -32.21
CA GLN A 521 11.57 29.33 -33.43
C GLN A 521 11.81 27.81 -33.54
N LYS A 522 11.94 27.08 -32.43
CA LYS A 522 12.00 25.61 -32.41
C LYS A 522 10.64 24.95 -32.69
N LEU A 523 9.52 25.61 -32.41
CA LEU A 523 8.17 25.07 -32.62
C LEU A 523 7.60 25.36 -34.02
N LYS A 524 7.97 26.48 -34.66
CA LYS A 524 7.53 26.84 -36.02
C LYS A 524 7.70 25.76 -37.10
N PRO A 525 8.77 24.94 -37.13
CA PRO A 525 8.88 23.83 -38.07
C PRO A 525 7.70 22.86 -37.96
N PHE A 526 7.29 22.48 -36.75
CA PHE A 526 6.17 21.58 -36.53
C PHE A 526 4.81 22.18 -36.94
N CYS A 527 4.64 23.50 -36.86
CA CYS A 527 3.46 24.16 -37.44
C CYS A 527 3.41 24.06 -38.97
N LYS A 528 4.58 24.09 -39.64
CA LYS A 528 4.67 23.91 -41.10
C LYS A 528 4.55 22.45 -41.53
N GLU A 529 5.08 21.54 -40.72
CA GLU A 529 4.90 20.09 -40.89
C GLU A 529 3.43 19.70 -40.76
N LEU A 530 2.74 20.20 -39.71
CA LEU A 530 1.30 20.03 -39.51
C LEU A 530 0.47 20.58 -40.69
N LEU A 531 0.84 21.74 -41.24
CA LEU A 531 0.18 22.27 -42.44
C LEU A 531 0.47 21.40 -43.68
N ALA A 532 1.71 20.95 -43.88
CA ALA A 532 2.06 20.08 -44.99
C ALA A 532 1.37 18.71 -44.91
N GLU A 533 1.20 18.13 -43.72
CA GLU A 533 0.37 16.93 -43.50
C GLU A 533 -1.09 17.21 -43.91
N LEU A 534 -1.66 18.35 -43.49
CA LEU A 534 -3.06 18.73 -43.76
C LEU A 534 -3.34 19.20 -45.19
N GLU A 535 -2.33 19.67 -45.93
CA GLU A 535 -2.42 20.03 -47.36
C GLU A 535 -2.12 18.83 -48.28
N SER A 536 -1.49 17.77 -47.78
CA SER A 536 -1.16 16.59 -48.57
C SER A 536 -2.40 15.70 -48.81
N PRO A 537 -2.76 15.38 -50.07
CA PRO A 537 -3.89 14.50 -50.34
C PRO A 537 -3.51 13.05 -50.04
N GLU A 538 -4.20 12.40 -49.10
CA GLU A 538 -4.00 10.97 -48.85
C GLU A 538 -4.38 10.13 -50.07
N PRO A 539 -3.55 9.15 -50.49
CA PRO A 539 -3.87 8.24 -51.58
C PRO A 539 -4.84 7.14 -51.12
N GLY A 540 -6.09 7.51 -50.80
CA GLY A 540 -7.09 6.54 -50.33
C GLY A 540 -8.55 7.00 -50.15
N SER A 541 -8.87 8.30 -50.11
CA SER A 541 -10.22 8.77 -49.75
C SER A 541 -11.09 9.21 -50.96
N ASP A 542 -11.65 8.22 -51.68
CA ASP A 542 -12.93 8.40 -52.38
C ASP A 542 -14.06 8.04 -51.39
N GLY A 543 -14.91 9.00 -50.99
CA GLY A 543 -16.03 8.77 -50.07
C GLY A 543 -16.49 9.99 -49.28
#